data_AF-A0A355GKW5-F1
#
_entry.id   AF-A0A355GKW5-F1
#
_cell.length_a   1.000
_cell.length_b   1.000
_cell.length_c   1.000
_cell.angle_alpha   90.00
_cell.angle_beta   90.00
_cell.angle_gamma   90.00
#
_symmetry.space_group_name_H-M   'P 1'
#
loop_
_entity.id
_entity.type
_entity.pdbx_description
1 polymer ?
#
loop_
_entity_poly.entity_id
_entity_poly.type
_entity_poly.pdbx_seq_one_letter_code
_entity_poly.pdbx_strand_id
1 'polypeptide(L)'
;MEQIDKDADSPRSFRAATAFVSLMIFLQWCVLDFYTVRMIPYPEQVHDNEWMILIFPVLPSIILFAWSKRSRSLLTPGVIVGAILLGIVLSIPLIGFFGVNFHLSIGGQL
;
A
#
# COMPACT_ATOMS: atom_id res chain seq x y z
N MET A 1 17.81 6.09 33.10
CA MET A 1 17.76 7.28 32.21
C MET A 1 17.80 6.80 30.76
N GLU A 2 16.83 5.96 30.38
CA GLU A 2 16.80 5.22 29.08
C GLU A 2 15.40 5.28 28.44
N GLN A 3 14.52 6.11 29.01
CA GLN A 3 13.10 6.20 28.64
C GLN A 3 12.80 7.46 27.82
N ILE A 4 13.72 8.43 27.79
CA ILE A 4 13.55 9.74 27.13
C ILE A 4 13.78 9.65 25.61
N ASP A 5 14.60 8.69 25.14
CA ASP A 5 14.86 8.49 23.70
C ASP A 5 13.81 7.61 23.00
N LYS A 6 12.96 6.88 23.75
CA LYS A 6 11.99 5.94 23.18
C LYS A 6 10.76 6.60 22.54
N ASP A 7 10.37 7.79 22.99
CA ASP A 7 9.18 8.48 22.49
C ASP A 7 9.44 9.32 21.21
N ALA A 8 10.68 9.71 20.95
CA ALA A 8 11.03 10.56 19.81
C ALA A 8 10.98 9.84 18.45
N ASP A 9 11.21 8.52 18.43
CA ASP A 9 11.29 7.72 17.20
C ASP A 9 9.97 7.07 16.76
N SER A 10 8.98 6.97 17.68
CA SER A 10 7.66 6.41 17.41
C SER A 10 6.88 7.14 16.30
N PRO A 11 6.72 8.49 16.34
CA PRO A 11 5.95 9.20 15.32
C PRO A 11 6.65 9.20 13.94
N ARG A 12 7.99 9.19 13.90
CA ARG A 12 8.74 9.09 12.64
C ARG A 12 8.58 7.72 12.00
N SER A 13 8.72 6.67 12.80
CA SER A 13 8.56 5.28 12.36
C SER A 13 7.14 4.98 11.88
N PHE A 14 6.13 5.51 12.58
CA PHE A 14 4.74 5.40 12.15
C PHE A 14 4.47 6.10 10.81
N ARG A 15 4.96 7.34 10.64
CA ARG A 15 4.83 8.08 9.37
C ARG A 15 5.54 7.37 8.22
N ALA A 16 6.75 6.86 8.45
CA ALA A 16 7.51 6.11 7.46
C ALA A 16 6.78 4.81 7.06
N ALA A 17 6.28 4.05 8.04
CA ALA A 17 5.50 2.84 7.79
C ALA A 17 4.21 3.14 7.02
N THR A 18 3.51 4.23 7.38
CA THR A 18 2.28 4.68 6.70
C THR A 18 2.56 5.06 5.24
N ALA A 19 3.60 5.88 5.00
CA ALA A 19 4.01 6.29 3.66
C ALA A 19 4.42 5.08 2.82
N PHE A 20 5.16 4.15 3.42
CA PHE A 20 5.56 2.90 2.78
C PHE A 20 4.34 2.06 2.37
N VAL A 21 3.37 1.84 3.26
CA VAL A 21 2.14 1.10 2.93
C VAL A 21 1.39 1.79 1.81
N SER A 22 1.19 3.11 1.91
CA SER A 22 0.44 3.88 0.91
C SER A 22 1.07 3.77 -0.47
N LEU A 23 2.40 3.91 -0.55
CA LEU A 23 3.16 3.74 -1.79
C LEU A 23 3.07 2.30 -2.32
N MET A 24 3.21 1.30 -1.45
CA MET A 24 3.12 -0.11 -1.87
C MET A 24 1.73 -0.46 -2.41
N ILE A 25 0.65 0.05 -1.82
CA ILE A 25 -0.71 -0.16 -2.32
C ILE A 25 -0.87 0.53 -3.67
N PHE A 26 -0.42 1.77 -3.81
CA PHE A 26 -0.44 2.48 -5.09
C PHE A 26 0.31 1.70 -6.19
N LEU A 27 1.51 1.19 -5.91
CA LEU A 27 2.29 0.41 -6.87
C LEU A 27 1.60 -0.91 -7.22
N GLN A 28 1.03 -1.62 -6.24
CA GLN A 28 0.26 -2.84 -6.49
C GLN A 28 -0.95 -2.55 -7.38
N TRP A 29 -1.64 -1.44 -7.15
CA TRP A 29 -2.73 -0.99 -7.99
C TRP A 29 -2.26 -0.75 -9.42
N CYS A 30 -1.15 -0.03 -9.64
CA CYS A 30 -0.62 0.20 -10.99
C CYS A 30 -0.25 -1.09 -11.72
N VAL A 31 0.33 -2.07 -11.02
CA VAL A 31 0.66 -3.38 -11.60
C VAL A 31 -0.60 -4.14 -11.98
N LEU A 32 -1.60 -4.16 -11.10
CA LEU A 32 -2.89 -4.81 -11.36
C LEU A 32 -3.59 -4.14 -12.54
N ASP A 33 -3.63 -2.81 -12.56
CA ASP A 33 -4.25 -2.02 -13.62
C ASP A 33 -3.59 -2.28 -14.98
N PHE A 34 -2.25 -2.29 -15.02
CA PHE A 34 -1.51 -2.65 -16.23
C PHE A 34 -1.84 -4.07 -16.72
N TYR A 35 -1.93 -5.04 -15.81
CA TYR A 35 -2.29 -6.40 -16.15
C TYR A 35 -3.72 -6.48 -16.71
N THR A 36 -4.67 -5.81 -16.05
CA THR A 36 -6.09 -5.79 -16.44
C THR A 36 -6.30 -5.19 -17.82
N VAL A 37 -5.69 -4.04 -18.12
CA VAL A 37 -5.80 -3.38 -19.44
C VAL A 37 -5.22 -4.25 -20.57
N ARG A 38 -4.32 -5.19 -20.26
CA ARG A 38 -3.70 -6.10 -21.23
C ARG A 38 -4.41 -7.45 -21.35
N MET A 39 -5.39 -7.73 -20.51
CA MET A 39 -6.16 -8.96 -20.57
C MET A 39 -7.16 -8.91 -21.73
N ILE A 40 -7.47 -10.05 -22.34
CA ILE A 40 -8.50 -10.17 -23.38
C ILE A 40 -9.60 -11.08 -22.83
N PRO A 41 -10.88 -10.68 -22.87
CA PRO A 41 -11.43 -9.42 -23.37
C PRO A 41 -11.48 -8.33 -22.28
N TYR A 42 -10.80 -7.21 -22.54
CA TYR A 42 -10.92 -5.96 -21.79
C TYR A 42 -11.76 -4.98 -22.61
N PRO A 43 -12.72 -4.25 -22.01
CA PRO A 43 -13.01 -4.17 -20.57
C PRO A 43 -14.08 -5.16 -20.05
N GLU A 44 -14.57 -6.09 -20.86
CA GLU A 44 -15.79 -6.85 -20.55
C GLU A 44 -15.66 -7.83 -19.37
N GLN A 45 -14.45 -8.36 -19.10
CA GLN A 45 -14.21 -9.38 -18.06
C GLN A 45 -13.33 -8.91 -16.90
N VAL A 46 -13.19 -7.60 -16.70
CA VAL A 46 -12.36 -7.07 -15.59
C VAL A 46 -12.89 -7.46 -14.21
N HIS A 47 -14.20 -7.64 -14.09
CA HIS A 47 -14.88 -7.98 -12.84
C HIS A 47 -14.52 -9.38 -12.31
N ASP A 48 -14.10 -10.30 -13.17
CA ASP A 48 -13.73 -11.68 -12.79
C ASP A 48 -12.50 -11.73 -11.86
N ASN A 49 -11.74 -10.62 -11.82
CA ASN A 49 -10.45 -10.49 -11.16
C ASN A 49 -10.47 -9.50 -9.98
N GLU A 50 -11.63 -8.96 -9.59
CA GLU A 50 -11.75 -8.00 -8.49
C GLU A 50 -11.26 -8.54 -7.15
N TRP A 51 -11.34 -9.85 -6.93
CA TRP A 51 -10.83 -10.48 -5.71
C TRP A 51 -9.32 -10.24 -5.50
N MET A 52 -8.56 -9.90 -6.54
CA MET A 52 -7.13 -9.57 -6.43
C MET A 52 -6.87 -8.34 -5.57
N ILE A 53 -7.84 -7.44 -5.36
CA ILE A 53 -7.64 -6.28 -4.46
C ILE A 53 -7.38 -6.72 -3.01
N LEU A 54 -7.84 -7.92 -2.62
CA LEU A 54 -7.62 -8.47 -1.28
C LEU A 54 -6.14 -8.70 -0.97
N ILE A 55 -5.28 -8.73 -1.99
CA ILE A 55 -3.83 -8.87 -1.84
C ILE A 55 -3.17 -7.55 -1.40
N PHE A 56 -3.80 -6.40 -1.69
CA PHE A 56 -3.23 -5.08 -1.43
C PHE A 56 -2.80 -4.82 0.00
N PRO A 57 -3.56 -5.22 1.05
CA PRO A 57 -3.11 -5.10 2.43
C PRO A 57 -2.14 -6.22 2.85
N VAL A 58 -2.15 -7.37 2.18
CA VAL A 58 -1.38 -8.55 2.58
C VAL A 58 0.12 -8.34 2.37
N LEU A 59 0.53 -7.89 1.18
CA LEU A 59 1.95 -7.69 0.87
C LEU A 59 2.63 -6.64 1.77
N PRO A 60 2.08 -5.43 1.96
CA PRO A 60 2.64 -4.44 2.87
C PRO A 60 2.70 -4.96 4.31
N SER A 61 1.72 -5.74 4.75
CA SER A 61 1.70 -6.33 6.10
C SER A 61 2.86 -7.32 6.31
N ILE A 62 3.10 -8.21 5.34
CA ILE A 62 4.21 -9.17 5.40
C ILE A 62 5.56 -8.43 5.45
N ILE A 63 5.73 -7.41 4.60
CA ILE A 63 6.98 -6.65 4.51
C ILE A 63 7.22 -5.82 5.78
N LEU A 64 6.19 -5.13 6.29
CA LEU A 64 6.30 -4.40 7.56
C LEU A 64 6.61 -5.32 8.74
N PHE A 65 6.01 -6.51 8.79
CA PHE A 65 6.28 -7.49 9.84
C PHE A 65 7.71 -8.03 9.75
N ALA A 66 8.20 -8.34 8.54
CA ALA A 66 9.58 -8.75 8.32
C ALA A 66 10.58 -7.63 8.67
N TRP A 67 10.25 -6.39 8.31
CA TRP A 67 11.07 -5.22 8.63
C TRP A 67 11.13 -4.95 10.14
N SER A 68 10.00 -5.02 10.83
CA SER A 68 9.93 -4.91 12.29
C SER A 68 10.87 -5.93 12.98
N LYS A 69 10.81 -7.20 12.56
CA LYS A 69 11.69 -8.26 13.09
C LYS A 69 13.17 -8.00 12.81
N ARG A 70 13.52 -7.58 11.59
CA ARG A 70 14.93 -7.40 11.16
C ARG A 70 15.58 -6.17 11.80
N SER A 71 14.85 -5.07 11.92
CA SER A 71 15.40 -3.80 12.39
C SER A 71 15.59 -3.74 13.91
N ARG A 72 15.16 -4.77 14.67
CA ARG A 72 14.86 -4.68 16.12
C ARG A 72 14.00 -3.46 16.45
N SER A 73 13.28 -2.95 15.46
CA SER A 73 12.47 -1.75 15.57
C SER A 73 11.23 -2.12 16.35
N LEU A 74 10.98 -1.39 17.44
CA LEU A 74 9.82 -1.53 18.34
C LEU A 74 8.53 -1.05 17.65
N LEU A 75 8.31 -1.39 16.38
CA LEU A 75 6.99 -1.25 15.75
C LEU A 75 6.06 -2.23 16.49
N THR A 76 5.34 -1.71 17.46
CA THR A 76 4.34 -2.49 18.17
C THR A 76 3.26 -2.94 17.18
N PRO A 77 2.59 -4.07 17.43
CA PRO A 77 1.50 -4.52 16.55
C PRO A 77 0.45 -3.44 16.29
N GLY A 78 0.15 -2.59 17.29
CA GLY A 78 -0.76 -1.46 17.13
C GLY A 78 -0.27 -0.40 16.15
N VAL A 79 1.04 -0.09 16.14
CA VAL A 79 1.64 0.86 15.17
C VAL A 79 1.58 0.28 13.76
N ILE A 80 1.83 -1.01 13.58
CA ILE A 80 1.74 -1.69 12.28
C ILE A 80 0.29 -1.63 11.77
N VAL A 81 -0.69 -2.02 12.59
CA VAL A 81 -2.11 -1.97 12.21
C VAL A 81 -2.54 -0.54 11.88
N GLY A 82 -2.18 0.44 12.71
CA GLY A 82 -2.50 1.84 12.46
C GLY A 82 -1.88 2.37 11.16
N ALA A 83 -0.62 2.00 10.88
CA ALA A 83 0.08 2.42 9.67
C ALA A 83 -0.53 1.77 8.42
N ILE A 84 -1.00 0.53 8.52
CA ILE A 84 -1.73 -0.15 7.44
C ILE A 84 -3.04 0.57 7.14
N LEU A 85 -3.87 0.80 8.16
CA LEU A 85 -5.17 1.45 8.00
C LEU A 85 -5.03 2.86 7.41
N LEU A 86 -4.12 3.67 7.97
CA LEU A 86 -3.88 5.02 7.47
C LEU A 86 -3.23 5.00 6.08
N GLY A 87 -2.34 4.05 5.80
CA GLY A 87 -1.70 3.87 4.51
C GLY A 87 -2.70 3.54 3.41
N ILE A 88 -3.70 2.69 3.69
CA ILE A 88 -4.83 2.40 2.79
C ILE A 88 -5.58 3.69 2.48
N VAL A 89 -6.00 4.45 3.50
CA VAL A 89 -6.75 5.70 3.31
C VAL A 89 -5.95 6.68 2.44
N LEU A 90 -4.64 6.82 2.70
CA LEU A 90 -3.76 7.72 1.94
C LEU A 90 -3.44 7.22 0.53
N SER A 91 -3.62 5.93 0.23
CA SER A 91 -3.46 5.41 -1.13
C SER A 91 -4.60 5.83 -2.06
N ILE A 92 -5.79 6.12 -1.54
CA ILE A 92 -6.95 6.58 -2.33
C ILE A 92 -6.62 7.87 -3.11
N PRO A 93 -6.15 8.96 -2.49
CA PRO A 93 -5.78 10.15 -3.24
C PRO A 93 -4.59 9.93 -4.19
N LEU A 94 -3.63 9.04 -3.85
CA LEU A 94 -2.54 8.68 -4.77
C LEU A 94 -3.08 7.98 -6.02
N ILE A 95 -3.99 7.02 -5.87
CA ILE A 95 -4.64 6.33 -6.99
C ILE A 95 -5.51 7.32 -7.79
N GLY A 96 -6.29 8.16 -7.12
CA GLY A 96 -7.13 9.15 -7.80
C GLY A 96 -6.32 10.14 -8.64
N PHE A 97 -5.18 10.63 -8.11
CA PHE A 97 -4.37 11.63 -8.82
C PHE A 97 -3.38 11.01 -9.80
N PHE A 98 -2.60 10.01 -9.40
CA PHE A 98 -1.57 9.41 -10.26
C PHE A 98 -2.06 8.15 -10.97
N GLY A 99 -2.87 7.33 -10.30
CA GLY A 99 -3.35 6.06 -10.84
C GLY A 99 -4.29 6.24 -12.02
N VAL A 100 -5.26 7.15 -11.94
CA VAL A 100 -6.17 7.45 -13.06
C VAL A 100 -5.40 7.97 -14.28
N ASN A 101 -4.42 8.85 -14.08
CA ASN A 101 -3.56 9.33 -15.17
C ASN A 101 -2.73 8.19 -15.78
N PHE A 102 -2.21 7.30 -14.93
CA PHE A 102 -1.50 6.11 -15.37
C PHE A 102 -2.41 5.19 -16.21
N HIS A 103 -3.62 4.88 -15.74
CA HIS A 103 -4.61 4.04 -16.42
C HIS A 103 -4.91 4.53 -17.85
N LEU A 104 -5.17 5.82 -17.99
CA LEU A 104 -5.41 6.43 -19.30
C LEU A 104 -4.17 6.35 -20.19
N SER A 105 -2.96 6.55 -19.64
CA SER A 105 -1.71 6.51 -20.40
C SER A 105 -1.37 5.14 -20.98
N ILE A 106 -1.85 4.05 -20.35
CA ILE A 106 -1.65 2.67 -20.82
C ILE A 106 -2.77 2.19 -21.76
N GLY A 107 -3.74 3.05 -22.08
CA GLY A 107 -4.86 2.76 -22.99
C GLY A 107 -6.12 2.24 -22.30
N GLY A 108 -6.22 2.37 -20.98
CA GLY A 108 -7.41 2.01 -20.22
C GLY A 108 -8.61 2.90 -20.53
N GLN A 109 -9.81 2.33 -20.36
CA GLN A 109 -11.11 2.97 -20.52
C GLN A 109 -11.81 3.04 -19.15
N LEU A 110 -12.39 4.20 -18.83
CA LEU A 110 -13.13 4.46 -17.59
C LEU A 110 -14.55 3.89 -17.62
#